data_AF-A0A354PDN3-F1
#
_entry.id   AF-A0A354PDN3-F1
#
_cell.length_a   1.000
_cell.length_b   1.000
_cell.length_c   1.000
_cell.angle_alpha   90.00
_cell.angle_beta   90.00
_cell.angle_gamma   90.00
#
_symmetry.space_group_name_H-M   'P 1'
#
loop_
_entity.id
_entity.type
_entity.pdbx_description
1 polymer ?
#
loop_
_entity_poly.entity_id
_entity_poly.type
_entity_poly.pdbx_seq_one_letter_code
_entity_poly.pdbx_strand_id
1 'polypeptide(L)' 'GGAMEVSRRRGTPLVEVAMVDSVASVFFSPLDLSCALESQNSIQCPGYDTTDAAKVAINLMLYALQQ' A
#
# COMPACT_ATOMS: atom_id res chain seq x y z
N GLY A 1 -18.98 4.86 23.54
CA GLY A 1 -17.88 4.28 22.77
C GLY A 1 -18.45 3.22 21.86
N GLY A 2 -18.46 3.47 20.56
CA GLY A 2 -18.91 2.49 19.57
C GLY A 2 -17.71 1.68 19.07
N ALA A 3 -17.84 0.36 19.03
CA ALA A 3 -16.83 -0.49 18.42
C ALA A 3 -16.79 -0.19 16.91
N MET A 4 -15.59 0.12 16.39
CA MET A 4 -15.38 0.33 14.97
C MET A 4 -15.35 -1.04 14.29
N GLU A 5 -16.30 -1.30 13.40
CA GLU A 5 -16.40 -2.58 12.69
C GLU A 5 -15.41 -2.57 11.52
N VAL A 6 -14.31 -3.31 11.66
CA VAL A 6 -13.29 -3.44 10.62
C VAL A 6 -13.74 -4.50 9.62
N SER A 7 -14.09 -4.07 8.40
CA SER A 7 -14.41 -4.98 7.29
C SER A 7 -13.22 -5.13 6.35
N ARG A 8 -12.89 -6.38 5.99
CA ARG A 8 -11.79 -6.71 5.07
C ARG A 8 -12.35 -6.99 3.68
N ARG A 9 -11.80 -6.31 2.66
CA ARG A 9 -12.07 -6.63 1.25
C ARG A 9 -10.86 -7.28 0.60
N ARG A 10 -11.10 -8.13 -0.41
CA ARG A 10 -10.08 -8.62 -1.33
C ARG A 10 -10.26 -7.97 -2.70
N GLY A 11 -9.17 -7.59 -3.35
CA GLY A 11 -9.18 -6.94 -4.66
C GLY A 11 -7.77 -6.53 -5.09
N THR A 12 -7.67 -5.89 -6.24
CA THR A 12 -6.40 -5.31 -6.71
C THR A 12 -5.95 -4.18 -5.79
N PRO A 13 -4.63 -4.01 -5.58
CA PRO A 13 -4.13 -2.87 -4.81
C PRO A 13 -4.48 -1.57 -5.55
N LEU A 14 -4.85 -0.56 -4.78
CA LEU A 14 -5.06 0.79 -5.31
C LEU A 14 -3.75 1.55 -5.20
N VAL A 15 -3.20 1.93 -6.36
CA VAL A 15 -1.96 2.71 -6.47
C VAL A 15 -2.17 3.78 -7.54
N GLU A 16 -1.89 5.02 -7.17
CA GLU A 16 -1.86 6.17 -8.07
C GLU A 16 -0.41 6.45 -8.47
N VAL A 17 -0.19 6.93 -9.70
CA VAL A 17 1.15 7.14 -10.25
C VAL A 17 1.28 8.55 -10.80
N ALA A 18 2.34 9.25 -10.41
CA ALA A 18 2.76 10.48 -11.08
C ALA A 18 3.89 10.18 -12.07
N MET A 19 3.69 10.59 -13.32
CA MET A 19 4.66 10.43 -14.40
C MET A 19 5.49 11.71 -14.55
N VAL A 20 6.81 11.59 -14.63
CA VAL A 20 7.73 12.69 -14.98
C VAL A 20 8.60 12.21 -16.14
N ASP A 21 8.61 12.96 -17.24
CA ASP A 21 9.39 12.60 -18.44
C ASP A 21 9.14 11.16 -18.93
N SER A 22 7.88 10.72 -18.87
CA SER A 22 7.44 9.35 -19.20
C SER A 22 7.95 8.25 -18.26
N VAL A 23 8.54 8.61 -17.12
CA VAL A 23 8.96 7.69 -16.05
C VAL A 23 7.91 7.71 -14.94
N ALA A 24 7.51 6.54 -14.45
CA ALA A 24 6.71 6.44 -13.24
C ALA A 24 7.56 6.80 -12.01
N SER A 25 7.51 8.07 -11.58
CA SER A 25 8.42 8.63 -10.59
C SER A 25 7.89 8.60 -9.16
N VAL A 26 6.58 8.64 -8.98
CA VAL A 26 5.95 8.60 -7.65
C VAL A 26 4.81 7.61 -7.66
N PHE A 27 4.79 6.72 -6.66
CA PHE A 27 3.68 5.81 -6.39
C PHE A 27 3.01 6.22 -5.09
N PHE A 28 1.70 6.49 -5.13
CA PHE A 28 0.89 6.82 -3.97
C PHE A 28 -0.09 5.69 -3.69
N SER A 29 -0.17 5.26 -2.43
CA SER A 29 -1.16 4.29 -1.97
C SER A 29 -2.07 4.95 -0.93
N PRO A 30 -3.38 5.02 -1.15
CA PRO A 30 -4.33 5.56 -0.17
C PRO A 30 -4.61 4.59 1.00
N LEU A 31 -4.04 3.39 0.99
CA LEU A 31 -4.24 2.36 2.03
C LEU A 31 -2.99 2.17 2.93
N ASP A 32 -2.29 3.27 3.22
CA ASP A 32 -1.22 3.38 4.23
C ASP A 32 -0.16 2.26 4.21
N LEU A 33 0.52 2.09 3.08
CA LEU A 33 1.60 1.10 2.92
C LEU A 33 2.71 1.27 3.97
N SER A 34 3.12 2.50 4.27
CA SER A 34 4.15 2.78 5.27
C SER A 34 3.74 2.25 6.64
N CYS A 35 2.53 2.58 7.09
CA CYS A 35 2.08 2.11 8.40
C CYS A 35 2.01 0.57 8.47
N ALA A 36 1.52 -0.08 7.42
CA ALA A 36 1.42 -1.54 7.35
C ALA A 36 2.79 -2.26 7.39
N LEU A 37 3.84 -1.59 6.90
CA LEU A 37 5.22 -2.10 6.89
C LEU A 37 5.99 -1.77 8.18
N GLU A 38 5.73 -0.61 8.78
CA GLU A 38 6.40 -0.14 10.00
C GLU A 38 5.83 -0.78 11.27
N SER A 39 4.50 -0.95 11.34
CA SER A 39 3.80 -1.39 12.54
C SER A 39 3.00 -2.66 12.28
N GLN A 40 3.67 -3.81 12.40
CA GLN A 40 3.04 -5.12 12.21
C GLN A 40 1.85 -5.28 13.17
N ASN A 41 0.64 -5.37 12.62
CA ASN A 41 -0.62 -5.64 13.35
C ASN A 41 -1.16 -4.50 14.23
N SER A 42 -0.84 -3.23 13.93
CA SER A 42 -1.54 -2.10 14.55
C SER A 42 -2.98 -2.01 14.05
N ILE A 43 -3.95 -2.23 14.94
CA ILE A 43 -5.39 -2.02 14.65
C ILE A 43 -5.66 -0.55 14.30
N GLN A 44 -4.78 0.37 14.71
CA GLN A 44 -4.91 1.80 14.45
C GLN A 44 -4.63 2.21 13.00
N CYS A 45 -4.14 1.30 12.14
CA CYS A 45 -3.86 1.64 10.74
C CYS A 45 -4.84 0.93 9.78
N PRO A 46 -5.90 1.61 9.33
CA PRO A 46 -6.78 1.08 8.29
C PRO A 46 -6.00 0.99 6.97
N GLY A 47 -5.86 -0.21 6.40
CA GLY A 47 -5.09 -0.38 5.19
C GLY A 47 -4.81 -1.83 4.85
N TYR A 48 -3.71 -2.07 4.16
CA TYR A 48 -3.22 -3.41 3.92
C TYR A 48 -2.75 -4.08 5.21
N ASP A 49 -2.87 -5.41 5.30
CA ASP A 49 -2.06 -6.15 6.26
C ASP A 49 -0.59 -6.15 5.81
N THR A 50 0.33 -6.45 6.73
CA THR A 50 1.78 -6.42 6.46
C THR A 50 2.19 -7.32 5.29
N THR A 51 1.53 -8.47 5.11
CA THR A 51 1.91 -9.42 4.03
C THR A 51 1.53 -8.85 2.67
N ASP A 52 0.32 -8.32 2.53
CA ASP A 52 -0.12 -7.73 1.27
C ASP A 52 0.60 -6.40 0.99
N ALA A 53 0.87 -5.58 2.02
CA ALA A 53 1.69 -4.37 1.90
C ALA A 53 3.10 -4.68 1.35
N ALA A 54 3.75 -5.72 1.87
CA ALA A 54 5.06 -6.15 1.40
C ALA A 54 5.04 -6.58 -0.07
N LYS A 55 4.02 -7.35 -0.49
CA LYS A 55 3.86 -7.74 -1.91
C LYS A 55 3.70 -6.52 -2.82
N VAL A 56 2.89 -5.54 -2.42
CA VAL A 56 2.69 -4.32 -3.20
C VAL A 56 4.00 -3.55 -3.32
N ALA A 57 4.67 -3.28 -2.19
CA ALA A 57 5.92 -2.51 -2.17
C ALA A 57 7.04 -3.18 -2.99
N ILE A 58 7.25 -4.49 -2.85
CA ILE A 58 8.27 -5.22 -3.60
C ILE A 58 7.98 -5.18 -5.11
N ASN A 59 6.73 -5.38 -5.53
CA ASN A 59 6.39 -5.30 -6.95
C ASN A 59 6.58 -3.90 -7.53
N LEU A 60 6.28 -2.84 -6.76
CA LEU A 60 6.56 -1.46 -7.18
C LEU A 60 8.07 -1.20 -7.31
N MET A 61 8.89 -1.70 -6.37
CA MET A 61 10.34 -1.62 -6.46
C MET A 61 10.87 -2.37 -7.69
N LEU A 62 10.42 -3.60 -7.92
CA LEU A 62 10.81 -4.38 -9.09
C LEU A 62 10.41 -3.70 -10.39
N TYR A 63 9.23 -3.09 -10.45
CA TYR A 63 8.79 -2.30 -11.60
C TYR A 63 9.71 -1.09 -11.82
N ALA A 64 9.98 -0.32 -10.77
CA ALA A 64 10.83 0.87 -10.85
C ALA A 64 12.28 0.55 -11.26
N LEU A 65 12.82 -0.61 -10.85
CA LEU A 65 14.17 -1.06 -11.19
C LEU A 65 14.30 -1.66 -12.60
N GLN A 66 13.19 -1.99 -13.26
CA GLN A 66 13.15 -2.60 -14.60
C GLN A 66 12.78 -1.60 -15.72
N GLN A 67 12.68 -0.31 -15.41
CA GLN A 67 12.47 0.76 -16.41
C GLN A 67 13.75 1.07 -17.18
#